data_AF-Q8XPQ2-F1
#
_entry.id   AF-Q8XPQ2-F1
#
_cell.length_a   1.000
_cell.length_b   1.000
_cell.length_c   1.000
_cell.angle_alpha   90.00
_cell.angle_beta   90.00
_cell.angle_gamma   90.00
#
_symmetry.space_group_name_H-M   'P 1'
#
loop_
_entity.id
_entity.type
_entity.pdbx_description
1 polymer ?
#
loop_
_entity_poly.entity_id
_entity_poly.type
_entity_poly.pdbx_seq_one_letter_code
_entity_poly.pdbx_strand_id
1 'polypeptide(L)'
;MSRLTNSIQILFDSETRHLQYWHLDREKYPRPLLEISSDTLSGMSFSDAAKFIGERVLLRMPAMRELYKDYLWSDDGQTPPKKQ
;
A
#
# COMPACT_ATOMS: atom_id res chain seq x y z
N MET A 1 -14.39 -12.23 12.19
CA MET A 1 -14.64 -11.65 10.85
C MET A 1 -13.96 -10.28 10.76
N SER A 2 -12.82 -10.19 10.09
CA SER A 2 -12.13 -8.89 9.87
C SER A 2 -12.72 -8.22 8.63
N ARG A 3 -13.76 -7.40 8.81
CA ARG A 3 -14.18 -6.44 7.78
C ARG A 3 -13.23 -5.24 7.90
N LEU A 4 -12.11 -5.26 7.17
CA LEU A 4 -11.47 -3.99 6.82
C LEU A 4 -12.40 -3.33 5.80
N THR A 5 -13.34 -2.54 6.33
CA THR A 5 -14.19 -1.64 5.56
C THR A 5 -13.32 -0.55 4.94
N ASN A 6 -13.90 0.25 4.05
CA ASN A 6 -13.33 1.41 3.33
C ASN A 6 -12.80 2.55 4.25
N SER A 7 -12.14 2.21 5.36
CA SER A 7 -11.79 3.08 6.48
C SER A 7 -10.34 3.52 6.41
N ILE A 8 -9.87 3.87 5.21
CA ILE A 8 -8.54 4.42 5.01
C ILE A 8 -8.67 5.89 4.65
N GLN A 9 -8.01 6.75 5.41
CA GLN A 9 -7.81 8.16 5.09
C GLN A 9 -6.39 8.33 4.53
N ILE A 10 -6.27 9.05 3.42
CA ILE A 10 -4.97 9.38 2.82
C ILE A 10 -4.70 10.84 3.10
N LEU A 11 -3.53 11.13 3.69
CA LEU A 11 -3.08 12.46 4.04
C LEU A 11 -1.69 12.67 3.47
N PHE A 12 -1.35 13.90 3.10
CA PHE A 12 0.04 14.28 2.85
C PHE A 12 0.49 15.18 3.98
N ASP A 13 1.45 14.71 4.77
CA ASP A 13 2.10 15.50 5.80
C ASP A 13 3.18 16.37 5.13
N SER A 14 2.94 17.68 5.10
CA SER A 14 3.85 18.65 4.49
C SER A 14 5.12 18.91 5.29
N GLU A 15 5.10 18.69 6.61
CA GLU A 15 6.27 18.91 7.46
C GLU A 15 7.29 17.81 7.26
N THR A 16 6.83 16.55 7.30
CA THR A 16 7.69 15.39 7.07
C THR A 16 7.81 15.02 5.59
N ARG A 17 7.00 15.62 4.72
CA ARG A 17 6.90 15.32 3.27
C ARG A 17 6.55 13.86 2.98
N HIS A 18 5.62 13.27 3.73
CA HIS A 18 5.18 11.89 3.59
C HIS A 18 3.72 11.80 3.14
N LEU A 19 3.44 10.90 2.19
CA LEU A 19 2.10 10.40 1.93
C LEU A 19 1.77 9.32 2.96
N GLN A 20 0.76 9.55 3.78
CA GLN A 20 0.37 8.68 4.89
C GLN A 20 -1.01 8.08 4.67
N TYR A 21 -1.12 6.78 4.90
CA TYR A 21 -2.37 6.04 4.89
C TYR A 21 -2.73 5.69 6.31
N TRP A 22 -3.89 6.13 6.75
CA TRP A 22 -4.33 5.98 8.12
C TRP A 22 -5.61 5.18 8.18
N HIS A 23 -5.75 4.36 9.21
CA HIS A 23 -7.07 3.86 9.56
C HIS A 23 -7.92 4.99 10.16
N LEU A 24 -9.24 4.99 9.91
CA LEU A 24 -10.14 6.01 10.47
C LEU A 24 -10.25 5.92 12.00
N ASP A 25 -10.24 4.70 12.55
CA ASP A 25 -10.15 4.46 14.00
C ASP A 25 -8.70 4.65 14.48
N ARG A 26 -8.38 5.87 14.92
CA ARG A 26 -7.05 6.25 15.42
C ARG A 26 -6.75 5.73 16.83
N GLU A 27 -7.77 5.41 17.62
CA GLU A 27 -7.58 4.85 18.96
C GLU A 27 -7.02 3.43 18.86
N LYS A 28 -7.60 2.63 17.96
CA LYS A 28 -7.14 1.27 17.69
C LYS A 28 -5.86 1.21 16.87
N TYR A 29 -5.67 2.18 15.95
CA TYR A 29 -4.51 2.26 15.07
C TYR A 29 -3.83 3.63 15.21
N PRO A 30 -3.03 3.83 16.27
CA PRO A 30 -2.46 5.15 16.60
C PRO A 30 -1.31 5.57 15.68
N ARG A 31 -0.98 4.78 14.66
CA ARG A 31 0.09 5.04 13.69
C ARG A 31 -0.41 4.85 12.27
N PRO A 32 0.23 5.49 11.28
CA PRO A 32 -0.07 5.24 9.87
C PRO A 32 0.10 3.75 9.54
N LEU A 33 -0.78 3.24 8.69
CA LEU A 33 -0.69 1.90 8.11
C LEU A 33 0.41 1.82 7.04
N LEU A 34 0.70 2.96 6.40
CA LEU A 34 1.74 3.12 5.39
C LEU A 34 2.19 4.57 5.35
N GLU A 35 3.50 4.78 5.21
CA GLU A 35 4.11 6.07 4.98
C GLU A 35 5.05 5.95 3.79
N ILE A 36 4.96 6.90 2.87
CA ILE A 36 5.80 6.96 1.67
C ILE A 36 6.40 8.36 1.59
N SER A 37 7.73 8.44 1.68
CA SER A 37 8.44 9.71 1.53
C SER A 37 8.28 10.24 0.10
N SER A 38 8.08 11.54 -0.02
CA SER A 38 8.11 12.22 -1.33
C SER A 38 9.46 12.07 -2.03
N ASP A 39 10.56 11.88 -1.31
CA ASP A 39 11.89 11.68 -1.91
C ASP A 39 11.99 10.28 -2.57
N THR A 40 11.27 9.28 -2.05
CA THR A 40 11.14 7.98 -2.72
C THR A 40 10.39 8.13 -4.03
N LEU A 41 9.35 8.97 -4.06
CA LEU A 41 8.52 9.17 -5.24
C LEU A 41 9.17 10.11 -6.27
N SER A 42 10.03 11.05 -5.85
CA SER A 42 10.60 12.07 -6.74
C SER A 42 11.54 11.51 -7.80
N GLY A 43 12.12 10.33 -7.58
CA GLY A 43 12.94 9.62 -8.56
C GLY A 43 12.14 8.78 -9.57
N MET A 44 10.82 8.71 -9.42
CA MET A 44 9.96 7.82 -10.21
C MET A 44 9.17 8.60 -11.27
N SER A 45 8.84 7.95 -12.38
CA SER A 45 7.78 8.45 -13.26
C SER A 45 6.43 8.39 -12.55
N PHE A 46 5.44 9.17 -13.00
CA PHE A 46 4.09 9.10 -12.43
C PHE A 46 3.50 7.68 -12.48
N SER A 47 3.73 6.96 -13.58
CA SER A 47 3.29 5.56 -13.73
C SER A 47 3.94 4.65 -12.69
N ASP A 48 5.25 4.79 -12.48
CA ASP A 48 5.98 3.93 -11.54
C ASP A 48 5.60 4.27 -10.09
N ALA A 49 5.43 5.55 -9.77
CA ALA A 49 4.91 6.00 -8.49
C ALA A 49 3.50 5.45 -8.23
N ALA A 50 2.61 5.52 -9.23
CA ALA A 50 1.25 4.99 -9.11
C ALA A 50 1.23 3.47 -8.88
N LYS A 51 2.05 2.70 -9.60
CA LYS A 51 2.21 1.26 -9.38
C LYS A 51 2.76 0.95 -7.98
N PHE A 52 3.86 1.60 -7.61
CA PHE A 52 4.52 1.46 -6.31
C PHE A 52 3.56 1.72 -5.13
N ILE A 53 2.76 2.77 -5.24
CA ILE A 53 1.75 3.15 -4.25
C ILE A 53 0.61 2.12 -4.26
N GLY A 54 0.06 1.82 -5.44
CA GLY A 54 -1.07 0.90 -5.61
C GLY A 54 -0.78 -0.49 -5.04
N GLU A 55 0.38 -1.06 -5.33
CA GLU A 55 0.84 -2.34 -4.78
C GLU A 55 0.83 -2.32 -3.24
N ARG A 56 1.43 -1.30 -2.62
CA ARG A 56 1.48 -1.19 -1.17
C ARG A 56 0.09 -1.06 -0.55
N VAL A 57 -0.82 -0.34 -1.19
CA VAL A 57 -2.20 -0.21 -0.72
C VAL A 57 -2.95 -1.53 -0.83
N LEU A 58 -2.86 -2.20 -1.98
CA LEU A 58 -3.51 -3.50 -2.21
C LEU A 58 -3.05 -4.54 -1.17
N LEU A 59 -1.76 -4.60 -0.86
CA LEU A 59 -1.22 -5.56 0.11
C LEU A 59 -1.63 -5.28 1.56
N ARG A 60 -2.17 -4.11 1.87
CA ARG A 60 -2.74 -3.82 3.20
C ARG A 60 -4.17 -4.35 3.37
N MET A 61 -4.88 -4.62 2.29
CA MET A 61 -6.23 -5.20 2.33
C MET A 61 -6.12 -6.73 2.33
N PRO A 62 -6.54 -7.45 3.38
CA PRO A 62 -6.34 -8.90 3.47
C PRO A 62 -6.92 -9.68 2.29
N ALA A 63 -8.09 -9.27 1.78
CA ALA A 63 -8.71 -9.92 0.63
C ALA A 63 -7.86 -9.76 -0.65
N MET A 64 -7.27 -8.58 -0.87
CA MET A 64 -6.39 -8.35 -2.01
C MET A 64 -5.04 -9.03 -1.80
N ARG A 65 -4.49 -8.98 -0.60
CA ARG A 65 -3.26 -9.70 -0.26
C ARG A 65 -3.39 -11.19 -0.51
N GLU A 66 -4.51 -11.80 -0.15
CA GLU A 66 -4.77 -13.22 -0.42
C GLU A 66 -4.85 -13.50 -1.93
N LEU A 67 -5.47 -12.61 -2.70
CA LEU A 67 -5.52 -12.71 -4.16
C LEU A 67 -4.12 -12.64 -4.82
N TYR A 68 -3.23 -11.83 -4.24
CA TYR A 68 -1.88 -11.59 -4.75
C TYR A 68 -0.78 -12.34 -3.98
N LYS A 69 -1.11 -13.26 -3.07
CA LYS A 69 -0.12 -13.89 -2.19
C LYS A 69 0.97 -14.63 -2.95
N ASP A 70 0.64 -15.20 -4.11
CA ASP A 70 1.56 -15.93 -4.97
C ASP A 70 2.47 -14.99 -5.81
N TYR A 71 2.06 -13.73 -5.97
CA TYR A 71 2.83 -12.68 -6.67
C TYR A 71 3.98 -12.15 -5.81
N LEU A 72 3.93 -12.35 -4.49
CA LEU A 72 4.91 -11.82 -3.53
C LEU A 72 6.20 -12.65 -3.43
N TRP A 73 6.29 -13.77 -4.15
CA TRP A 73 7.40 -14.74 -4.08
C TRP A 73 8.25 -14.79 -5.35
N SER A 74 8.07 -13.84 -6.27
CA SER A 74 8.84 -13.75 -7.51
C SER A 74 9.99 -12.74 -7.35
N ASP A 75 11.24 -13.21 -7.38
CA ASP A 75 12.44 -12.39 -7.24
C ASP A 75 12.61 -11.35 -8.38
N ASP A 76 11.93 -11.52 -9.50
CA ASP A 76 11.90 -10.64 -10.67
C ASP A 76 10.72 -9.66 -10.69
N GLY A 77 9.85 -9.70 -9.67
CA GLY A 77 8.63 -8.89 -9.60
C GLY A 77 7.58 -9.25 -10.66
N GLN A 78 7.76 -10.34 -11.40
CA GLN A 78 6.82 -10.80 -12.42
C GLN A 78 5.80 -11.75 -11.80
N THR A 79 4.55 -11.63 -12.25
CA THR A 79 3.47 -12.54 -11.84
C THR A 79 3.84 -13.98 -12.22
N PRO A 80 4.03 -14.91 -11.25
CA PRO A 80 4.15 -16.31 -11.62
C PRO A 80 2.84 -16.77 -12.26
N PRO A 81 2.88 -17.53 -13.36
CA PRO A 81 1.66 -17.98 -14.03
C PRO A 81 0.78 -18.74 -13.04
N LYS A 82 -0.50 -18.37 -12.95
CA LYS A 82 -1.48 -19.06 -12.09
C LYS A 82 -1.45 -20.55 -12.44
N LYS A 83 -1.06 -21.39 -11.48
CA LYS A 83 -1.17 -22.85 -11.64
C LYS A 83 -2.64 -23.18 -11.85
N GLN A 84 -2.95 -23.77 -13.01
CA GLN A 84 -4.25 -24.35 -13.34
C GLN A 84 -4.49 -25.62 -12.52
#